data_AF-A0A3E1HX44-F1
#
_entry.id   AF-A0A3E1HX44-F1
#
_cell.length_a   1.000
_cell.length_b   1.000
_cell.length_c   1.000
_cell.angle_alpha   90.00
_cell.angle_beta   90.00
_cell.angle_gamma   90.00
#
_symmetry.space_group_name_H-M   'P 1'
#
loop_
_entity.id
_entity.type
_entity.pdbx_description
1 polymer ?
#
loop_
_entity_poly.entity_id
_entity_poly.type
_entity_poly.pdbx_seq_one_letter_code
_entity_poly.pdbx_strand_id
1 'polypeptide(L)'
;KAETIPAVTKLLRIEQIKKDARARPQPERNDHVGQRELKEWQAQRDEQIKAVEDTTIGPREVPGLKVHLCSLVAPDSPAGKEWMPVYIHSKLMIVNDVFTTHGSANINTRSMMVDSELNIAHEWAEVTRALRRRLWEMHTDKRGAQDDPAAAFKAWQDIINNNKRLQKDREAPDAPLVEFYYGEATLKDLD
;
A
#
# COMPACT_ATOMS: atom_id res chain seq x y z
N LYS A 1 -18.94 -2.21 7.36
CA LYS A 1 -17.54 -2.69 7.38
C LYS A 1 -16.76 -1.85 6.38
N ALA A 2 -15.55 -1.40 6.71
CA ALA A 2 -14.69 -0.75 5.74
C ALA A 2 -14.20 -1.81 4.73
N GLU A 3 -14.39 -1.56 3.44
CA GLU A 3 -13.89 -2.44 2.37
C GLU A 3 -12.36 -2.47 2.39
N THR A 4 -11.76 -3.62 2.04
CA THR A 4 -10.30 -3.74 1.95
C THR A 4 -9.77 -2.94 0.76
N ILE A 5 -8.51 -2.49 0.82
CA ILE A 5 -7.88 -1.73 -0.29
C ILE A 5 -8.00 -2.46 -1.65
N PRO A 6 -7.82 -3.79 -1.73
CA PRO A 6 -8.08 -4.53 -2.97
C PRO A 6 -9.54 -4.43 -3.43
N ALA A 7 -10.52 -4.57 -2.53
CA ALA A 7 -11.94 -4.46 -2.87
C ALA A 7 -12.29 -3.05 -3.41
N VAL A 8 -11.80 -1.99 -2.76
CA VAL A 8 -11.99 -0.60 -3.24
C VAL A 8 -11.36 -0.41 -4.63
N THR A 9 -10.17 -0.96 -4.85
CA THR A 9 -9.49 -0.87 -6.15
C THR A 9 -10.24 -1.61 -7.26
N LYS A 10 -10.84 -2.77 -6.96
CA LYS A 10 -11.73 -3.49 -7.90
C LYS A 10 -12.96 -2.65 -8.24
N LEU A 11 -13.59 -2.03 -7.24
CA LEU A 11 -14.74 -1.14 -7.44
C LEU A 11 -14.39 0.04 -8.36
N LEU A 12 -13.27 0.72 -8.13
CA LEU A 12 -12.82 1.82 -8.98
C LEU A 12 -12.55 1.38 -10.44
N ARG A 13 -11.98 0.19 -10.64
CA ARG A 13 -11.79 -0.38 -11.99
C ARG A 13 -13.12 -0.69 -12.67
N ILE A 14 -14.08 -1.25 -11.94
CA ILE A 14 -15.43 -1.51 -12.44
C ILE A 14 -16.14 -0.20 -12.81
N GLU A 15 -15.99 0.86 -12.00
CA GLU A 15 -16.53 2.19 -12.33
C GLU A 15 -15.87 2.78 -13.58
N GLN A 16 -14.57 2.62 -13.75
CA GLN A 16 -13.87 3.09 -14.95
C GLN A 16 -14.36 2.34 -16.19
N ILE A 17 -14.52 1.01 -16.12
CA ILE A 17 -15.12 0.21 -17.20
C ILE A 17 -16.52 0.73 -17.55
N LYS A 18 -17.34 1.06 -16.55
CA LYS A 18 -18.68 1.62 -16.78
C LYS A 18 -18.62 2.99 -17.45
N LYS A 19 -17.63 3.83 -17.14
CA LYS A 19 -17.43 5.15 -17.78
C LYS A 19 -16.94 5.03 -19.21
N ASP A 20 -16.05 4.08 -19.50
CA ASP A 20 -15.44 3.87 -20.81
C ASP A 20 -16.32 2.99 -21.73
N ALA A 21 -17.40 2.40 -21.20
CA ALA A 21 -18.30 1.55 -21.95
C ALA A 21 -19.01 2.31 -23.09
N ARG A 22 -19.18 1.64 -24.23
CA ARG A 22 -20.02 2.13 -25.32
C ARG A 22 -21.45 2.35 -24.84
N ALA A 23 -22.14 3.33 -25.44
CA ALA A 23 -23.53 3.62 -25.12
C ALA A 23 -24.41 2.36 -25.17
N ARG A 24 -25.24 2.19 -24.15
CA ARG A 24 -26.13 1.02 -24.03
C ARG A 24 -27.17 1.05 -25.17
N PRO A 25 -27.27 -0.02 -25.99
CA PRO A 25 -28.33 -0.12 -27.00
C PRO A 25 -29.73 -0.06 -26.36
N GLN A 26 -30.67 0.61 -27.02
CA GLN A 26 -32.07 0.72 -26.57
C GLN A 26 -33.03 0.25 -27.67
N PRO A 27 -33.08 -1.07 -27.96
CA PRO A 27 -33.93 -1.60 -29.01
C PRO A 27 -35.41 -1.57 -28.63
N GLU A 28 -36.26 -1.43 -29.64
CA GLU A 28 -37.69 -1.66 -29.49
C GLU A 28 -38.00 -3.15 -29.25
N ARG A 29 -39.19 -3.45 -28.72
CA ARG A 29 -39.59 -4.82 -28.35
C ARG A 29 -39.55 -5.82 -29.51
N ASN A 30 -39.72 -5.35 -30.76
CA ASN A 30 -39.76 -6.19 -31.96
C ASN A 30 -38.47 -6.13 -32.79
N ASP A 31 -37.47 -5.36 -32.37
CA ASP A 31 -36.17 -5.28 -33.05
C ASP A 31 -35.27 -6.44 -32.61
N HIS A 32 -35.29 -7.52 -33.40
CA HIS A 32 -34.48 -8.70 -33.14
C HIS A 32 -32.97 -8.45 -33.28
N VAL A 33 -32.55 -7.48 -34.10
CA VAL A 33 -31.14 -7.16 -34.31
C VAL A 33 -30.63 -6.36 -33.12
N GLY A 34 -31.31 -5.27 -32.74
CA GLY A 34 -30.93 -4.49 -31.57
C GLY A 34 -31.07 -5.25 -30.25
N GLN A 35 -31.97 -6.25 -30.14
CA GLN A 35 -31.99 -7.15 -28.99
C GLN A 35 -30.78 -8.09 -28.92
N ARG A 36 -30.22 -8.51 -30.06
CA ARG A 36 -28.96 -9.26 -30.09
C ARG A 36 -27.81 -8.36 -29.66
N GLU A 37 -27.74 -7.14 -30.21
CA GLU A 37 -26.72 -6.15 -29.84
C GLU A 37 -26.75 -5.80 -28.34
N LEU A 38 -27.93 -5.65 -27.74
CA LEU A 38 -28.06 -5.42 -26.30
C LEU A 38 -27.55 -6.61 -25.47
N LYS A 39 -27.84 -7.85 -25.90
CA LYS A 39 -27.35 -9.06 -25.22
C LYS A 39 -25.82 -9.18 -25.31
N GLU A 40 -25.26 -8.92 -26.48
CA GLU A 40 -23.81 -8.93 -26.70
C GLU A 40 -23.12 -7.85 -25.86
N TRP A 41 -23.69 -6.64 -25.82
CA TRP A 41 -23.23 -5.55 -24.96
C TRP A 41 -23.25 -5.93 -23.47
N GLN A 42 -24.32 -6.57 -23.00
CA GLN A 42 -24.42 -7.04 -21.62
C GLN A 42 -23.39 -8.12 -21.30
N ALA A 43 -23.26 -9.13 -22.16
CA ALA A 43 -22.31 -10.23 -21.99
C ALA A 43 -20.87 -9.72 -21.94
N GLN A 44 -20.49 -8.83 -22.87
CA GLN A 44 -19.15 -8.24 -22.90
C GLN A 44 -18.85 -7.43 -21.63
N ARG A 45 -19.83 -6.66 -21.14
CA ARG A 45 -19.67 -5.87 -19.92
C ARG A 45 -19.56 -6.74 -18.68
N ASP A 46 -20.40 -7.77 -18.57
CA ASP A 46 -20.40 -8.68 -17.42
C ASP A 46 -19.11 -9.52 -17.39
N GLU A 47 -18.59 -9.91 -18.56
CA GLU A 47 -17.26 -10.54 -18.69
C GLU A 47 -16.14 -9.63 -18.21
N GLN A 48 -16.14 -8.34 -18.60
CA GLN A 48 -15.15 -7.36 -18.15
C GLN A 48 -15.20 -7.12 -16.64
N ILE A 49 -16.41 -7.03 -16.06
CA ILE A 49 -16.60 -6.88 -14.61
C ILE A 49 -16.06 -8.12 -13.89
N LYS A 50 -16.47 -9.32 -14.34
CA LYS A 50 -16.03 -10.58 -13.75
C LYS A 50 -14.51 -10.75 -13.82
N ALA A 51 -13.89 -10.37 -14.95
CA ALA A 51 -12.44 -10.37 -15.08
C ALA A 51 -11.77 -9.48 -14.01
N VAL A 52 -12.32 -8.31 -13.69
CA VAL A 52 -11.80 -7.46 -12.61
C VAL A 52 -12.04 -8.07 -11.22
N GLU A 53 -13.19 -8.68 -11.00
CA GLU A 53 -13.52 -9.37 -9.74
C GLU A 53 -12.58 -10.55 -9.49
N ASP A 54 -12.25 -11.31 -10.52
CA ASP A 54 -11.34 -12.47 -10.45
C ASP A 54 -9.86 -12.06 -10.46
N THR A 55 -9.54 -10.81 -10.83
CA THR A 55 -8.15 -10.33 -10.86
C THR A 55 -7.56 -10.19 -9.46
N THR A 56 -6.38 -10.77 -9.25
CA THR A 56 -5.53 -10.44 -8.10
C THR A 56 -4.86 -9.09 -8.32
N ILE A 57 -5.07 -8.14 -7.41
CA ILE A 57 -4.45 -6.82 -7.49
C ILE A 57 -3.02 -6.94 -6.96
N GLY A 58 -2.07 -7.01 -7.87
CA GLY A 58 -0.65 -6.91 -7.55
C GLY A 58 -0.15 -5.45 -7.51
N PRO A 59 1.07 -5.22 -7.00
CA PRO A 59 1.76 -3.95 -7.13
C PRO A 59 1.89 -3.57 -8.61
N ARG A 60 1.60 -2.31 -8.94
CA ARG A 60 1.77 -1.76 -10.29
C ARG A 60 2.82 -0.66 -10.24
N GLU A 61 3.75 -0.67 -11.19
CA GLU A 61 4.64 0.47 -11.38
C GLU A 61 3.85 1.67 -11.92
N VAL A 62 4.00 2.81 -11.25
CA VAL A 62 3.46 4.09 -11.70
C VAL A 62 4.66 4.89 -12.23
N PRO A 63 4.66 5.30 -13.52
CA PRO A 63 5.76 6.07 -14.09
C PRO A 63 6.09 7.31 -13.25
N GLY A 64 7.37 7.49 -12.92
CA GLY A 64 7.83 8.60 -12.09
C GLY A 64 7.64 8.42 -10.57
N LEU A 65 6.96 7.36 -10.12
CA LEU A 65 6.78 7.06 -8.71
C LEU A 65 7.58 5.81 -8.31
N LYS A 66 8.45 5.98 -7.31
CA LYS A 66 9.19 4.88 -6.67
C LYS A 66 8.70 4.75 -5.23
N VAL A 67 8.42 3.51 -4.81
CA VAL A 67 7.79 3.23 -3.52
C VAL A 67 8.49 2.04 -2.87
N HIS A 68 8.83 2.19 -1.59
CA HIS A 68 9.14 1.08 -0.70
C HIS A 68 7.97 0.87 0.25
N LEU A 69 7.46 -0.36 0.31
CA LEU A 69 6.51 -0.79 1.33
C LEU A 69 7.27 -1.66 2.32
N CYS A 70 7.35 -1.21 3.57
CA CYS A 70 8.21 -1.82 4.57
C CYS A 70 7.47 -2.10 5.87
N SER A 71 7.99 -3.07 6.62
CA SER A 71 7.69 -3.27 8.03
C SER A 71 8.98 -3.17 8.85
N LEU A 72 8.87 -3.34 10.15
CA LEU A 72 10.00 -3.33 11.08
C LEU A 72 10.09 -4.65 11.86
N VAL A 73 11.31 -5.08 12.14
CA VAL A 73 11.63 -6.18 13.05
C VAL A 73 12.57 -5.71 14.15
N ALA A 74 12.57 -6.42 15.28
CA ALA A 74 13.47 -6.12 16.39
C ALA A 74 14.92 -6.44 15.95
N PRO A 75 15.87 -5.48 16.02
CA PRO A 75 17.24 -5.67 15.53
C PRO A 75 18.02 -6.73 16.33
N ASP A 76 17.59 -7.04 17.54
CA ASP A 76 18.13 -8.07 18.43
C ASP A 76 17.48 -9.46 18.23
N SER A 77 16.67 -9.63 17.18
CA SER A 77 16.13 -10.93 16.80
C SER A 77 17.28 -11.94 16.57
N PRO A 78 17.34 -13.05 17.33
CA PRO A 78 18.49 -13.95 17.29
C PRO A 78 18.49 -14.80 16.01
N ALA A 79 19.70 -15.12 15.53
CA ALA A 79 19.88 -16.09 14.46
C ALA A 79 19.26 -17.45 14.83
N GLY A 80 18.79 -18.19 13.82
CA GLY A 80 18.13 -19.48 13.93
C GLY A 80 16.66 -19.42 14.37
N LYS A 81 16.13 -18.25 14.73
CA LYS A 81 14.71 -18.05 15.10
C LYS A 81 14.01 -17.09 14.13
N GLU A 82 12.68 -17.11 14.15
CA GLU A 82 11.89 -16.10 13.45
C GLU A 82 12.14 -14.71 14.04
N TRP A 83 12.23 -13.72 13.16
CA TRP A 83 12.42 -12.34 13.57
C TRP A 83 11.17 -11.80 14.25
N MET A 84 11.35 -11.09 15.36
CA MET A 84 10.25 -10.52 16.12
C MET A 84 9.73 -9.27 15.38
N PRO A 85 8.47 -9.24 14.91
CA PRO A 85 7.92 -8.06 14.25
C PRO A 85 7.73 -6.93 15.26
N VAL A 86 7.99 -5.70 14.82
CA VAL A 86 7.70 -4.48 15.58
C VAL A 86 6.33 -3.96 15.18
N TYR A 87 5.44 -3.81 16.16
CA TYR A 87 4.11 -3.29 15.93
C TYR A 87 4.12 -1.77 15.64
N ILE A 88 3.83 -1.39 14.40
CA ILE A 88 3.80 0.02 13.96
C ILE A 88 2.43 0.62 14.27
N HIS A 89 2.34 1.34 15.39
CA HIS A 89 1.09 2.01 15.79
C HIS A 89 1.02 3.50 15.39
N SER A 90 2.09 4.06 14.80
CA SER A 90 2.15 5.47 14.41
C SER A 90 1.18 5.81 13.28
N LYS A 91 0.53 6.97 13.37
CA LYS A 91 -0.16 7.61 12.25
C LYS A 91 0.53 8.94 11.96
N LEU A 92 1.61 8.82 11.18
CA LEU A 92 2.57 9.87 10.90
C LEU A 92 2.77 9.95 9.39
N MET A 93 2.84 11.17 8.86
CA MET A 93 3.23 11.42 7.47
C MET A 93 4.15 12.64 7.43
N ILE A 94 5.22 12.52 6.64
CA ILE A 94 6.19 13.56 6.35
C ILE A 94 6.22 13.77 4.84
N VAL A 95 6.19 15.04 4.40
CA VAL A 95 6.26 15.40 2.97
C VAL A 95 7.33 16.47 2.76
N ASN A 96 8.25 16.20 1.83
CA ASN A 96 9.30 17.11 1.35
C ASN A 96 10.17 17.74 2.45
N ASP A 97 10.32 17.09 3.61
CA ASP A 97 10.98 17.66 4.78
C ASP A 97 10.40 19.02 5.24
N VAL A 98 9.14 19.33 4.88
CA VAL A 98 8.46 20.60 5.21
C VAL A 98 7.21 20.36 6.04
N PHE A 99 6.34 19.46 5.58
CA PHE A 99 5.05 19.19 6.21
C PHE A 99 5.11 17.90 7.02
N THR A 100 4.59 17.94 8.25
CA THR A 100 4.35 16.76 9.07
C THR A 100 2.91 16.78 9.57
N THR A 101 2.24 15.63 9.53
CA THR A 101 1.02 15.39 10.32
C THR A 101 1.22 14.20 11.23
N HIS A 102 0.80 14.33 12.48
CA HIS A 102 0.86 13.27 13.48
C HIS A 102 -0.42 13.26 14.31
N GLY A 103 -0.99 12.08 14.53
CA GLY A 103 -2.24 11.98 15.29
C GLY A 103 -2.77 10.56 15.41
N SER A 104 -4.09 10.45 15.49
CA SER A 104 -4.79 9.17 15.68
C SER A 104 -5.35 8.58 14.37
N ALA A 105 -5.56 9.40 13.32
CA ALA A 105 -6.21 8.99 12.09
C ALA A 105 -5.39 7.98 11.27
N ASN A 106 -5.87 6.74 11.17
CA ASN A 106 -5.29 5.73 10.29
C ASN A 106 -5.61 5.99 8.82
N ILE A 107 -4.80 5.46 7.89
CA ILE A 107 -5.12 5.48 6.45
C ILE A 107 -6.13 4.36 6.14
N ASN A 108 -7.37 4.56 6.57
CA ASN A 108 -8.52 3.72 6.22
C ASN A 108 -9.81 4.56 6.24
N THR A 109 -10.89 4.05 5.65
CA THR A 109 -12.15 4.80 5.52
C THR A 109 -12.83 5.07 6.86
N ARG A 110 -12.53 4.28 7.91
CA ARG A 110 -13.13 4.50 9.23
C ARG A 110 -12.55 5.76 9.87
N SER A 111 -11.23 5.85 10.01
CA SER A 111 -10.56 7.04 10.54
C SER A 111 -10.72 8.26 9.64
N MET A 112 -10.81 8.08 8.30
CA MET A 112 -10.89 9.20 7.36
C MET A 112 -12.31 9.77 7.17
N MET A 113 -13.36 9.06 7.59
CA MET A 113 -14.75 9.48 7.30
C MET A 113 -15.76 9.25 8.45
N VAL A 114 -15.46 8.39 9.42
CA VAL A 114 -16.46 7.90 10.39
C VAL A 114 -16.07 8.21 11.83
N ASP A 115 -14.88 7.79 12.25
CA ASP A 115 -14.44 7.91 13.64
C ASP A 115 -14.00 9.35 13.95
N SER A 116 -14.20 9.76 15.19
CA SER A 116 -13.65 11.02 15.70
C SER A 116 -12.13 10.88 15.86
N GLU A 117 -11.37 11.52 14.97
CA GLU A 117 -9.91 11.51 14.97
C GLU A 117 -9.34 12.92 15.19
N LEU A 118 -8.09 12.99 15.66
CA LEU A 118 -7.36 14.25 15.78
C LEU A 118 -5.93 14.10 15.27
N ASN A 119 -5.53 15.03 14.40
CA ASN A 119 -4.16 15.19 13.94
C ASN A 119 -3.68 16.62 14.19
N ILE A 120 -2.41 16.76 14.54
CA ILE A 120 -1.69 18.03 14.51
C ILE A 120 -0.83 18.04 13.25
N ALA A 121 -0.96 19.10 12.46
CA ALA A 121 -0.15 19.33 11.27
C ALA A 121 0.66 20.61 11.44
N HIS A 122 1.92 20.60 10.97
CA HIS A 122 2.78 21.77 10.95
C HIS A 122 3.66 21.80 9.71
N GLU A 123 4.06 23.00 9.31
CA GLU A 123 4.94 23.28 8.16
C GLU A 123 6.25 23.89 8.65
N TRP A 124 7.06 23.10 9.37
CA TRP A 124 8.32 23.58 9.95
C TRP A 124 9.46 22.69 9.51
N ALA A 125 10.16 23.14 8.47
CA ALA A 125 11.13 22.32 7.75
C ALA A 125 12.27 21.77 8.64
N GLU A 126 12.82 22.59 9.54
CA GLU A 126 13.90 22.13 10.43
C GLU A 126 13.46 21.00 11.35
N VAL A 127 12.26 21.11 11.94
CA VAL A 127 11.68 20.09 12.82
C VAL A 127 11.33 18.84 12.02
N THR A 128 10.70 19.01 10.85
CA THR A 128 10.29 17.89 9.98
C THR A 128 11.49 17.10 9.48
N ARG A 129 12.54 17.78 8.98
CA ARG A 129 13.77 17.13 8.53
C ARG A 129 14.48 16.40 9.66
N ALA A 130 14.58 17.01 10.84
CA ALA A 130 15.19 16.37 12.00
C ALA A 130 14.43 15.11 12.43
N LEU A 131 13.09 15.17 12.42
CA LEU A 131 12.22 14.02 12.69
C LEU A 131 12.43 12.90 11.66
N ARG A 132 12.41 13.22 10.35
CA ARG A 132 12.65 12.24 9.28
C ARG A 132 13.99 11.54 9.49
N ARG A 133 15.08 12.30 9.63
CA ARG A 133 16.43 11.74 9.80
C ARG A 133 16.49 10.81 11.00
N ARG A 134 15.99 11.24 12.16
CA ARG A 134 15.98 10.41 13.38
C ARG A 134 15.22 9.10 13.19
N LEU A 135 14.03 9.14 12.59
CA LEU A 135 13.25 7.92 12.32
C LEU A 135 13.99 7.01 11.33
N TRP A 136 14.49 7.58 10.24
CA TRP A 136 15.20 6.82 9.21
C TRP A 136 16.48 6.20 9.77
N GLU A 137 17.26 6.91 10.57
CA GLU A 137 18.44 6.39 11.26
C GLU A 137 18.11 5.18 12.14
N MET A 138 17.02 5.23 12.91
CA MET A 138 16.61 4.11 13.74
C MET A 138 16.21 2.89 12.91
N HIS A 139 15.49 3.08 11.81
CA HIS A 139 15.00 1.96 10.99
C HIS A 139 16.08 1.35 10.09
N THR A 140 17.09 2.13 9.71
CA THR A 140 18.10 1.76 8.71
C THR A 140 19.50 1.60 9.28
N ASP A 141 19.62 1.54 10.60
CA ASP A 141 20.91 1.51 11.29
C ASP A 141 21.85 2.62 10.77
N LYS A 142 21.32 3.85 10.74
CA LYS A 142 21.97 5.10 10.30
C LYS A 142 22.43 5.15 8.84
N ARG A 143 22.15 4.13 8.02
CA ARG A 143 22.61 4.04 6.62
C ARG A 143 21.65 4.64 5.60
N GLY A 144 20.40 4.91 5.96
CA GLY A 144 19.34 5.33 5.04
C GLY A 144 18.74 6.71 5.31
N ALA A 145 19.44 7.58 6.03
CA ALA A 145 18.91 8.89 6.47
C ALA A 145 19.34 10.09 5.58
N GLN A 146 19.95 9.84 4.42
CA GLN A 146 20.45 10.86 3.49
C GLN A 146 19.36 11.90 3.15
N ASP A 147 19.78 13.13 2.89
CA ASP A 147 18.88 14.20 2.43
C ASP A 147 18.51 14.06 0.95
N ASP A 148 19.40 13.47 0.15
CA ASP A 148 19.06 13.12 -1.23
C ASP A 148 18.13 11.90 -1.22
N PRO A 149 16.86 12.05 -1.66
CA PRO A 149 15.90 10.95 -1.65
C PRO A 149 16.32 9.79 -2.55
N ALA A 150 17.06 10.05 -3.64
CA ALA A 150 17.52 9.00 -4.55
C ALA A 150 18.58 8.12 -3.88
N ALA A 151 19.57 8.72 -3.22
CA ALA A 151 20.55 8.01 -2.41
C ALA A 151 19.89 7.24 -1.26
N ALA A 152 18.95 7.85 -0.53
CA ALA A 152 18.23 7.18 0.54
C ALA A 152 17.42 5.98 0.01
N PHE A 153 16.68 6.15 -1.10
CA PHE A 153 15.90 5.08 -1.71
C PHE A 153 16.77 3.87 -2.08
N LYS A 154 17.97 4.12 -2.63
CA LYS A 154 18.94 3.05 -2.94
C LYS A 154 19.45 2.37 -1.67
N ALA A 155 19.84 3.13 -0.65
CA ALA A 155 20.30 2.56 0.61
C ALA A 155 19.24 1.69 1.28
N TRP A 156 17.97 2.11 1.26
CA TRP A 156 16.85 1.33 1.76
C TRP A 156 16.68 0.03 0.97
N GLN A 157 16.76 0.09 -0.37
CA GLN A 157 16.67 -1.10 -1.22
C GLN A 157 17.78 -2.11 -0.91
N ASP A 158 19.00 -1.64 -0.66
CA ASP A 158 20.15 -2.48 -0.32
C ASP A 158 19.93 -3.19 1.04
N ILE A 159 19.45 -2.46 2.05
CA ILE A 159 19.08 -3.02 3.37
C ILE A 159 17.99 -4.07 3.21
N ILE A 160 16.92 -3.74 2.48
CA ILE A 160 15.80 -4.66 2.23
C ILE A 160 16.29 -5.95 1.58
N ASN A 161 17.14 -5.85 0.55
CA ASN A 161 17.67 -7.02 -0.15
C ASN A 161 18.58 -7.86 0.74
N ASN A 162 19.43 -7.22 1.56
CA ASN A 162 20.28 -7.91 2.51
C ASN A 162 19.45 -8.64 3.58
N ASN A 163 18.44 -7.97 4.14
CA ASN A 163 17.54 -8.58 5.12
C ASN A 163 16.74 -9.75 4.54
N LYS A 164 16.27 -9.68 3.29
CA LYS A 164 15.64 -10.84 2.63
C LYS A 164 16.58 -12.05 2.58
N ARG A 165 17.86 -11.82 2.26
CA ARG A 165 18.87 -12.87 2.24
C ARG A 165 19.12 -13.43 3.64
N LEU A 166 19.34 -12.56 4.63
CA LEU A 166 19.57 -12.97 6.02
C LEU A 166 18.39 -13.74 6.61
N GLN A 167 17.15 -13.32 6.31
CA GLN A 167 15.96 -14.02 6.74
C GLN A 167 15.89 -15.44 6.14
N LYS A 168 16.23 -15.60 4.85
CA LYS A 168 16.32 -16.91 4.20
C LYS A 168 17.42 -17.79 4.82
N ASP A 169 18.56 -17.19 5.16
CA ASP A 169 19.70 -17.85 5.77
C ASP A 169 19.49 -18.10 7.28
N ARG A 170 18.37 -17.63 7.86
CA ARG A 170 18.06 -17.64 9.30
C ARG A 170 19.11 -16.94 10.16
N GLU A 171 19.68 -15.86 9.65
CA GLU A 171 20.60 -15.00 10.39
C GLU A 171 19.87 -13.86 11.10
N ALA A 172 20.57 -13.12 11.97
CA ALA A 172 20.03 -11.91 12.58
C ALA A 172 19.79 -10.81 11.53
N PRO A 173 18.80 -9.90 11.73
CA PRO A 173 18.56 -8.80 10.81
C PRO A 173 19.73 -7.80 10.80
N ASP A 174 20.06 -7.28 9.63
CA ASP A 174 21.09 -6.25 9.43
C ASP A 174 20.63 -4.87 9.91
N ALA A 175 19.35 -4.58 9.76
CA ALA A 175 18.68 -3.40 10.31
C ALA A 175 17.19 -3.71 10.56
N PRO A 176 16.47 -2.90 11.34
CA PRO A 176 15.04 -3.11 11.58
C PRO A 176 14.17 -3.12 10.30
N LEU A 177 14.54 -2.38 9.26
CA LEU A 177 13.74 -2.24 8.02
C LEU A 177 13.68 -3.53 7.19
N VAL A 178 12.48 -4.05 6.93
CA VAL A 178 12.25 -5.21 6.05
C VAL A 178 11.19 -4.90 4.99
N GLU A 179 11.19 -5.61 3.87
CA GLU A 179 10.09 -5.51 2.89
C GLU A 179 8.78 -5.97 3.52
N PHE A 180 7.69 -5.25 3.25
CA PHE A 180 6.35 -5.69 3.60
C PHE A 180 5.93 -6.87 2.72
N TYR A 181 5.74 -8.04 3.32
CA TYR A 181 5.29 -9.22 2.59
C TYR A 181 3.76 -9.23 2.44
N TYR A 182 3.28 -9.17 1.18
CA TYR A 182 1.86 -9.30 0.83
C TYR A 182 1.54 -10.78 0.58
N GLY A 183 1.52 -11.59 1.64
CA GLY A 183 1.15 -13.01 1.59
C GLY A 183 -0.33 -13.26 1.92
N GLU A 184 -0.80 -14.49 1.71
CA GLU A 184 -2.08 -14.92 2.28
C GLU A 184 -2.05 -14.73 3.81
N ALA A 185 -3.13 -14.16 4.36
CA ALA A 185 -3.23 -13.92 5.79
C ALA A 185 -3.20 -15.25 6.56
N THR A 186 -2.04 -15.60 7.11
CA THR A 186 -1.87 -16.72 8.04
C THR A 186 -2.10 -16.32 9.50
N LEU A 187 -2.67 -15.12 9.74
CA LEU A 187 -3.17 -14.73 11.05
C LEU A 187 -4.36 -15.64 11.40
N LYS A 188 -4.08 -16.73 12.11
CA LYS A 188 -5.05 -17.31 13.02
C LYS A 188 -5.11 -16.39 14.23
N ASP A 189 -6.29 -15.87 14.54
CA ASP A 189 -6.54 -15.28 15.84
C ASP A 189 -6.02 -16.26 16.90
N LEU A 190 -5.14 -15.78 17.77
CA LEU A 190 -4.61 -16.52 18.92
C LEU A 190 -5.37 -16.14 20.21
N ASP A 191 -6.62 -15.71 20.04
CA ASP A 191 -7.60 -15.52 21.13
C ASP A 191 -8.64 -16.65 21.10
#